data_AF-A0A433PIY5-F1
#
_entry.id   AF-A0A433PIY5-F1
#
_cell.length_a   1.000
_cell.length_b   1.000
_cell.length_c   1.000
_cell.angle_alpha   90.00
_cell.angle_beta   90.00
_cell.angle_gamma   90.00
#
_symmetry.space_group_name_H-M   'P 1'
#
loop_
_entity.id
_entity.type
_entity.pdbx_description
1 polymer ?
#
loop_
_entity_poly.entity_id
_entity_poly.type
_entity_poly.pdbx_seq_one_letter_code
_entity_poly.pdbx_strand_id
1 'polypeptide(L)'
;MASAPEPISAPENLPTVVVVIGMAGSGKTTFMQRLNAHLHAKQTPPYVINLDPAVTALPFTANIDIRDTVNYKEVMKQYNLGPNGGILTALNLFTTKFDQVLNFVAKRAPTLK
;
A
#
# COMPACT_ATOMS: atom_id res chain seq x y z
N MET A 1 -10.35 -14.91 38.89
CA MET A 1 -9.33 -15.48 37.98
C MET A 1 -9.68 -15.02 36.58
N ALA A 2 -9.04 -13.95 36.10
CA ALA A 2 -9.23 -13.49 34.72
C ALA A 2 -8.45 -14.45 33.80
N SER A 3 -9.14 -15.14 32.91
CA SER A 3 -8.52 -15.98 31.89
C SER A 3 -7.63 -15.13 31.00
N ALA A 4 -6.40 -15.57 30.79
CA ALA A 4 -5.48 -14.96 29.84
C ALA A 4 -6.13 -14.95 28.43
N PRO A 5 -5.91 -13.90 27.62
CA PRO A 5 -6.39 -13.91 26.24
C PRO A 5 -5.74 -15.09 25.51
N GLU A 6 -6.57 -15.93 24.89
CA GLU A 6 -6.10 -17.04 24.08
C GLU A 6 -5.15 -16.53 22.98
N PRO A 7 -4.05 -17.24 22.67
CA PRO A 7 -3.16 -16.84 21.60
C PRO A 7 -3.95 -16.87 20.29
N ILE A 8 -4.04 -15.72 19.63
CA ILE A 8 -4.60 -15.58 18.28
C ILE A 8 -3.82 -16.57 17.40
N SER A 9 -4.48 -17.66 16.99
CA SER A 9 -3.87 -18.65 16.10
C SER A 9 -3.42 -17.92 14.83
N ALA A 10 -2.12 -17.96 14.55
CA ALA A 10 -1.56 -17.33 13.37
C ALA A 10 -2.26 -17.93 12.13
N PRO A 11 -2.78 -17.10 11.21
CA PRO A 11 -3.47 -17.61 10.03
C PRO A 11 -2.53 -18.50 9.23
N GLU A 12 -2.94 -19.75 8.98
CA GLU A 12 -2.08 -20.82 8.41
C GLU A 12 -1.60 -20.56 6.98
N ASN A 13 -2.03 -19.48 6.31
CA ASN A 13 -1.54 -19.08 4.98
C ASN A 13 -1.54 -17.56 4.83
N LEU A 14 -0.52 -16.90 5.38
CA LEU A 14 -0.28 -15.48 5.13
C LEU A 14 0.52 -15.32 3.83
N PRO A 15 0.09 -14.46 2.90
CA PRO A 15 0.85 -14.20 1.68
C PRO A 15 2.16 -13.48 2.02
N THR A 16 3.21 -13.76 1.25
CA THR A 16 4.48 -13.03 1.36
C THR A 16 4.27 -11.56 1.00
N VAL A 17 4.52 -10.67 1.94
CA VAL A 17 4.43 -9.21 1.74
C VAL A 17 5.83 -8.64 1.54
N VAL A 18 6.02 -7.90 0.43
CA VAL A 18 7.26 -7.19 0.13
C VAL A 18 6.99 -5.69 0.23
N VAL A 19 7.68 -5.03 1.17
CA VAL A 19 7.59 -3.57 1.35
C VAL A 19 8.88 -2.94 0.81
N VAL A 20 8.73 -2.05 -0.17
CA VAL A 20 9.86 -1.37 -0.81
C VAL A 20 10.03 0.02 -0.23
N ILE A 21 11.12 0.23 0.52
CA ILE A 21 11.45 1.49 1.19
C ILE A 21 12.78 2.01 0.66
N GLY A 22 12.94 3.33 0.57
CA GLY A 22 14.16 3.97 0.06
C GLY A 22 13.96 5.47 -0.17
N MET A 23 15.07 6.20 -0.32
CA MET A 23 15.07 7.65 -0.54
C MET A 23 14.35 8.04 -1.84
N ALA A 24 13.91 9.30 -1.95
CA ALA A 24 13.42 9.84 -3.22
C ALA A 24 14.50 9.69 -4.30
N GLY A 25 14.12 9.24 -5.50
CA GLY A 25 15.06 8.99 -6.59
C GLY A 25 15.83 7.66 -6.52
N SER A 26 15.70 6.84 -5.47
CA SER A 26 16.41 5.56 -5.36
C SER A 26 15.90 4.46 -6.31
N GLY A 27 14.93 4.75 -7.19
CA GLY A 27 14.41 3.81 -8.17
C GLY A 27 13.32 2.85 -7.69
N LYS A 28 12.65 3.11 -6.54
CA LYS A 28 11.58 2.24 -5.99
C LYS A 28 10.48 1.91 -7.02
N THR A 29 9.97 2.93 -7.71
CA THR A 29 8.92 2.75 -8.73
C THR A 29 9.40 1.90 -9.90
N THR A 30 10.65 2.12 -10.34
CA THR A 30 11.29 1.33 -11.41
C THR A 30 11.49 -0.13 -10.98
N PHE A 31 11.90 -0.35 -9.73
CA PHE A 31 12.01 -1.69 -9.17
C PHE A 31 10.66 -2.41 -9.15
N MET A 32 9.61 -1.74 -8.64
CA MET A 32 8.25 -2.29 -8.61
C MET A 32 7.72 -2.61 -10.02
N GLN A 33 8.00 -1.75 -11.00
CA GLN A 33 7.64 -1.99 -12.40
C GLN A 33 8.27 -3.30 -12.93
N ARG A 34 9.59 -3.49 -12.71
CA ARG A 34 10.29 -4.68 -13.19
C ARG A 34 9.86 -5.94 -12.43
N LEU A 35 9.67 -5.84 -11.12
CA LEU A 35 9.18 -6.93 -10.29
C LEU A 35 7.80 -7.39 -10.74
N ASN A 36 6.89 -6.45 -10.97
CA ASN A 36 5.55 -6.75 -11.45
C ASN A 36 5.59 -7.45 -12.82
N ALA A 37 6.33 -6.91 -13.79
CA ALA A 37 6.49 -7.52 -15.11
C ALA A 37 7.07 -8.95 -15.04
N HIS A 38 8.05 -9.18 -14.16
CA HIS A 38 8.67 -10.48 -13.96
C HIS A 38 7.70 -11.52 -13.37
N LEU A 39 6.91 -11.13 -12.37
CA LEU A 39 5.92 -12.00 -11.74
C LEU A 39 4.74 -12.29 -12.67
N HIS A 40 4.31 -11.31 -13.47
CA HIS A 40 3.34 -11.54 -14.54
C HIS A 40 3.85 -12.55 -15.58
N ALA A 41 5.13 -12.48 -15.98
CA ALA A 41 5.73 -13.45 -16.89
C ALA A 41 5.79 -14.87 -16.31
N LYS A 42 5.83 -15.00 -14.97
CA LYS A 42 5.80 -16.28 -14.25
C LYS A 42 4.38 -16.79 -13.94
N GLN A 43 3.34 -16.14 -14.47
CA GLN A 43 1.93 -16.47 -14.20
C GLN A 43 1.53 -16.37 -12.71
N THR A 44 2.27 -15.61 -11.92
CA THR A 44 1.98 -15.34 -10.49
C THR A 44 1.80 -13.85 -10.26
N PRO A 45 0.72 -13.23 -10.79
CA PRO A 45 0.53 -11.79 -10.74
C PRO A 45 0.42 -11.31 -9.27
N PRO A 46 1.24 -10.34 -8.85
CA PRO A 46 1.24 -9.86 -7.48
C PRO A 46 0.02 -8.99 -7.18
N TYR A 47 -0.30 -8.84 -5.90
CA TYR A 47 -1.22 -7.81 -5.43
C TYR A 47 -0.43 -6.53 -5.11
N VAL A 48 -0.63 -5.47 -5.89
CA VAL A 48 0.18 -4.25 -5.81
C VAL A 48 -0.58 -3.16 -5.08
N ILE A 49 0.07 -2.54 -4.09
CA ILE A 49 -0.47 -1.44 -3.29
C ILE A 49 0.45 -0.23 -3.47
N ASN A 50 -0.10 0.90 -3.93
CA ASN A 50 0.61 2.18 -3.98
C ASN A 50 0.28 3.02 -2.74
N LEU A 51 1.32 3.37 -1.98
CA LEU A 51 1.22 4.21 -0.79
C LEU A 51 1.83 5.61 -0.99
N ASP A 52 2.35 5.92 -2.18
CA ASP A 52 2.93 7.24 -2.47
C ASP A 52 1.87 8.18 -3.06
N PRO A 53 1.44 9.23 -2.32
CA PRO A 53 0.45 10.18 -2.79
C PRO A 53 1.02 11.22 -3.78
N ALA A 54 2.35 11.37 -3.85
CA ALA A 54 3.02 12.37 -4.68
C ALA A 54 3.39 11.85 -6.07
N VAL A 55 3.21 10.55 -6.34
CA VAL A 55 3.55 9.96 -7.64
C VAL A 55 2.55 10.39 -8.72
N THR A 56 3.05 10.96 -9.82
CA THR A 56 2.18 11.53 -10.88
C THR A 56 1.61 10.46 -11.80
N ALA A 57 2.42 9.47 -12.18
CA ALA A 57 2.01 8.35 -13.02
C ALA A 57 2.64 7.06 -12.49
N LEU A 58 1.82 6.02 -12.34
CA LEU A 58 2.30 4.67 -12.04
C LEU A 58 2.46 3.92 -13.37
N PRO A 59 3.64 3.35 -13.67
CA PRO A 59 3.86 2.56 -14.88
C PRO A 59 3.31 1.13 -14.77
N PHE A 60 2.50 0.84 -13.74
CA PHE A 60 1.89 -0.46 -13.48
C PHE A 60 0.51 -0.28 -12.85
N THR A 61 -0.35 -1.30 -12.99
CA THR A 61 -1.67 -1.32 -12.37
C THR A 61 -1.56 -1.63 -10.89
N ALA A 62 -1.91 -0.68 -10.03
CA ALA A 62 -2.09 -0.91 -8.60
C ALA A 62 -3.50 -1.41 -8.31
N ASN A 63 -3.64 -2.36 -7.39
CA ASN A 63 -4.94 -2.82 -6.92
C ASN A 63 -5.55 -1.89 -5.85
N ILE A 64 -4.68 -1.26 -5.05
CA ILE A 64 -5.05 -0.24 -4.07
C ILE A 64 -4.10 0.93 -4.31
N ASP A 65 -4.66 2.12 -4.51
CA ASP A 65 -3.91 3.35 -4.66
C ASP A 65 -4.39 4.40 -3.66
N ILE A 66 -3.47 4.94 -2.86
CA ILE A 66 -3.75 6.03 -1.92
C ILE A 66 -4.37 7.25 -2.63
N ARG A 67 -4.05 7.46 -3.92
CA ARG A 67 -4.52 8.60 -4.71
C ARG A 67 -6.03 8.58 -4.97
N ASP A 68 -6.65 7.40 -4.94
CA ASP A 68 -8.12 7.26 -5.06
C ASP A 68 -8.84 7.71 -3.79
N THR A 69 -8.15 7.64 -2.65
CA THR A 69 -8.71 7.98 -1.35
C THR A 69 -8.39 9.41 -0.95
N VAL A 70 -7.22 9.91 -1.32
CA VAL A 70 -6.72 11.22 -0.92
C VAL A 70 -6.08 11.94 -2.10
N ASN A 71 -6.65 13.08 -2.47
CA ASN A 71 -6.09 13.94 -3.50
C ASN A 71 -5.01 14.86 -2.90
N TYR A 72 -3.75 14.50 -3.10
CA TYR A 72 -2.59 15.25 -2.61
C TYR A 72 -2.62 16.74 -2.96
N LYS A 73 -3.00 17.10 -4.20
CA LYS A 73 -3.06 18.50 -4.64
C LYS A 73 -4.15 19.28 -3.92
N GLU A 74 -5.26 18.63 -3.63
CA GLU A 74 -6.39 19.24 -2.92
C GLU A 74 -6.07 19.40 -1.43
N VAL A 75 -5.45 18.40 -0.81
CA VAL A 75 -4.96 18.49 0.58
C VAL A 75 -3.97 19.64 0.73
N MET A 76 -3.02 19.79 -0.19
CA MET A 76 -2.09 20.93 -0.15
C MET A 76 -2.80 22.28 -0.22
N LYS A 77 -3.84 22.41 -1.07
CA LYS A 77 -4.61 23.65 -1.22
C LYS A 77 -5.50 23.94 -0.01
N GLN A 78 -6.26 22.95 0.46
CA GLN A 78 -7.23 23.13 1.55
C GLN A 78 -6.56 23.44 2.89
N TYR A 79 -5.43 22.78 3.17
CA TYR A 79 -4.69 22.96 4.42
C TYR A 79 -3.53 23.95 4.30
N ASN A 80 -3.36 24.58 3.12
CA ASN A 80 -2.28 25.50 2.79
C ASN A 80 -0.88 24.97 3.16
N LEU A 81 -0.64 23.68 2.83
CA LEU A 81 0.56 22.94 3.22
C LEU A 81 1.60 22.96 2.11
N GLY A 82 2.88 23.06 2.50
CA GLY A 82 3.99 22.74 1.62
C GLY A 82 4.04 21.25 1.24
N PRO A 83 4.88 20.85 0.29
CA PRO A 83 4.89 19.49 -0.26
C PRO A 83 5.11 18.40 0.81
N ASN A 84 6.00 18.64 1.77
CA ASN A 84 6.24 17.69 2.87
C ASN A 84 5.03 17.57 3.81
N GLY A 85 4.35 18.70 4.10
CA GLY A 85 3.13 18.71 4.91
C GLY A 85 1.97 18.01 4.22
N GLY A 86 1.84 18.20 2.89
CA GLY A 86 0.84 17.51 2.09
C GLY A 86 1.02 15.99 2.11
N ILE A 87 2.26 15.49 2.06
CA ILE A 87 2.56 14.04 2.14
C ILE A 87 2.14 13.49 3.50
N LEU A 88 2.53 14.16 4.59
CA LEU A 88 2.21 13.70 5.95
C LEU A 88 0.69 13.68 6.19
N THR A 89 -0.01 14.75 5.80
CA THR A 89 -1.47 14.81 5.95
C THR A 89 -2.17 13.77 5.09
N ALA A 90 -1.69 13.53 3.86
CA ALA A 90 -2.28 12.50 3.01
C ALA A 90 -2.11 11.09 3.60
N LEU A 91 -0.92 10.79 4.13
CA LEU A 91 -0.66 9.53 4.83
C LEU A 91 -1.54 9.40 6.09
N ASN A 92 -1.69 10.47 6.89
CA ASN A 92 -2.56 10.43 8.06
C ASN A 92 -4.03 10.17 7.71
N LEU A 93 -4.56 10.82 6.68
CA LEU A 93 -5.92 10.58 6.19
C LEU A 93 -6.08 9.13 5.70
N PHE A 94 -5.08 8.58 5.01
CA PHE A 94 -5.09 7.19 4.59
C PHE A 94 -5.05 6.21 5.77
N THR A 95 -4.28 6.51 6.82
CA THR A 95 -4.22 5.70 8.05
C THR A 95 -5.60 5.50 8.68
N THR A 96 -6.48 6.50 8.62
CA THR A 96 -7.87 6.37 9.14
C THR A 96 -8.70 5.32 8.41
N LYS A 97 -8.31 4.93 7.20
CA LYS A 97 -8.96 3.91 6.38
C LYS A 97 -8.11 2.66 6.19
N PHE A 98 -6.96 2.57 6.87
CA PHE A 98 -6.01 1.47 6.70
C PHE A 98 -6.61 0.12 7.09
N ASP A 99 -7.50 0.09 8.08
CA ASP A 99 -8.22 -1.13 8.47
C ASP A 99 -9.05 -1.71 7.32
N GLN A 100 -9.62 -0.85 6.46
CA GLN A 100 -10.36 -1.31 5.28
C GLN A 100 -9.41 -1.96 4.27
N VAL A 101 -8.22 -1.37 4.07
CA VAL A 101 -7.16 -1.90 3.22
C VAL A 101 -6.71 -3.28 3.70
N LEU A 102 -6.48 -3.43 5.01
CA LEU A 102 -6.13 -4.72 5.61
C LEU A 102 -7.24 -5.76 5.39
N ASN A 103 -8.51 -5.38 5.53
CA ASN A 103 -9.63 -6.26 5.27
C ASN A 103 -9.69 -6.70 3.79
N PHE A 104 -9.38 -5.83 2.83
CA PHE A 104 -9.30 -6.20 1.42
C PHE A 104 -8.16 -7.18 1.14
N VAL A 105 -7.00 -6.96 1.75
CA VAL A 105 -5.84 -7.87 1.63
C VAL A 105 -6.16 -9.23 2.27
N ALA A 106 -6.75 -9.25 3.46
CA ALA A 106 -7.12 -10.47 4.17
C ALA A 106 -8.15 -11.32 3.40
N LYS A 107 -9.14 -10.69 2.77
CA LYS A 107 -10.10 -11.40 1.90
C LYS A 107 -9.44 -12.05 0.69
N ARG A 108 -8.35 -11.48 0.19
CA ARG A 108 -7.63 -11.97 -0.99
C ARG A 108 -6.51 -12.95 -0.64
N ALA A 109 -5.96 -12.90 0.57
CA ALA A 109 -4.95 -13.83 1.08
C ALA A 109 -5.20 -15.31 0.71
N PRO A 110 -6.40 -15.91 0.92
CA PRO A 110 -6.63 -17.32 0.58
C PRO A 110 -6.60 -17.64 -0.92
N THR A 111 -6.65 -16.63 -1.80
CA THR A 111 -6.59 -16.82 -3.26
C THR A 111 -5.17 -16.73 -3.84
N LEU A 112 -4.20 -16.27 -3.04
CA LEU A 112 -2.81 -16.20 -3.43
C LEU A 112 -2.14 -17.51 -2.98
N LYS A 113 -1.92 -18.42 -3.93
CA LYS A 113 -1.11 -19.64 -3.75
C LYS A 113 0.34 -19.38 -4.11
#